data_AF-A0A7X9R1H2-F1
#
_entry.id   AF-A0A7X9R1H2-F1
#
_cell.length_a   1.000
_cell.length_b   1.000
_cell.length_c   1.000
_cell.angle_alpha   90.00
_cell.angle_beta   90.00
_cell.angle_gamma   90.00
#
_symmetry.space_group_name_H-M   'P 1'
#
loop_
_entity.id
_entity.type
_entity.pdbx_description
1 polymer ?
#
loop_
_entity_poly.entity_id
_entity_poly.type
_entity_poly.pdbx_seq_one_letter_code
_entity_poly.pdbx_strand_id
1 'polypeptide(L)'
;MYRILRESTQVEERHRQARHPSRVCPELVATAASGVFVDITKLTGATKGTYFDAYVMIDIFSRYIVGVHVQAAGIERQPAHGKRYTRRSGTGGCGRSASPRSNQARV
;
A
#
# COMPACT_ATOMS: atom_id res chain seq x y z
N MET A 1 -25.38 20.12 -29.98
CA MET A 1 -26.15 20.25 -28.72
C MET A 1 -25.33 20.82 -27.57
N TYR A 2 -24.25 20.17 -27.13
CA TYR A 2 -23.44 20.65 -26.00
C TYR A 2 -22.74 22.01 -26.21
N ARG A 3 -22.47 22.44 -27.45
CA ARG A 3 -21.91 23.76 -27.74
C ARG A 3 -22.89 24.90 -27.38
N ILE A 4 -24.15 24.76 -27.78
CA ILE A 4 -25.23 25.74 -27.53
C ILE A 4 -25.52 25.83 -26.02
N LEU A 5 -25.58 24.69 -25.32
CA LEU A 5 -25.82 24.65 -23.87
C LEU A 5 -24.64 25.21 -23.06
N ARG A 6 -23.41 25.13 -23.59
CA ARG A 6 -22.22 25.70 -22.96
C ARG A 6 -22.14 27.22 -23.19
N GLU A 7 -22.52 27.70 -24.37
CA GLU A 7 -22.67 29.13 -24.69
C GLU A 7 -23.77 29.80 -23.82
N SER A 8 -24.82 29.07 -23.46
CA SER A 8 -25.89 29.56 -22.57
C SER A 8 -25.62 29.35 -21.07
N THR A 9 -24.43 28.88 -20.67
CA THR A 9 -24.06 28.58 -19.27
C THR A 9 -25.04 27.60 -18.58
N GLN A 10 -25.65 26.70 -19.34
CA GLN A 10 -26.62 25.72 -18.84
C GLN A 10 -26.00 24.34 -18.59
N VAL A 11 -24.67 24.26 -18.62
CA VAL A 11 -23.92 23.05 -18.28
C VAL A 11 -23.14 23.32 -17.01
N GLU A 12 -23.77 23.00 -15.88
CA GLU A 12 -23.13 23.05 -14.57
C GLU A 12 -23.15 21.66 -13.92
N GLU A 13 -22.18 21.42 -13.06
CA GLU A 13 -22.11 20.20 -12.29
C GLU A 13 -23.22 20.19 -11.23
N ARG A 14 -24.20 19.28 -11.39
CA ARG A 14 -25.34 19.17 -10.45
C ARG A 14 -25.01 18.47 -9.13
N HIS A 15 -23.84 17.84 -9.05
CA HIS A 15 -23.42 17.11 -7.86
C HIS A 15 -22.62 18.03 -6.95
N ARG A 16 -23.06 18.16 -5.69
CA ARG A 16 -22.27 18.82 -4.64
C ARG A 16 -21.06 17.94 -4.30
N GLN A 17 -19.96 18.11 -5.02
CA GLN A 17 -18.71 17.40 -4.70
C GLN A 17 -18.23 17.79 -3.31
N ALA A 18 -18.04 16.81 -2.44
CA ALA A 18 -17.44 17.03 -1.13
C ALA A 18 -15.97 17.42 -1.32
N ARG A 19 -15.64 18.69 -1.12
CA ARG A 19 -14.26 19.16 -1.07
C ARG A 19 -13.71 18.85 0.31
N HIS A 20 -13.14 17.66 0.49
CA HIS A 20 -12.36 17.41 1.69
C HIS A 20 -10.98 18.05 1.56
N PRO A 21 -10.52 18.79 2.59
CA PRO A 21 -9.16 19.29 2.60
C PRO A 21 -8.21 18.10 2.53
N SER A 22 -7.06 18.30 1.87
CA SER A 22 -5.99 17.32 1.87
C SER A 22 -5.62 16.98 3.31
N ARG A 23 -5.63 15.69 3.65
CA ARG A 23 -5.19 15.23 4.97
C ARG A 23 -3.73 15.64 5.16
N VAL A 24 -3.46 16.39 6.22
CA VAL A 24 -2.09 16.69 6.63
C VAL A 24 -1.46 15.39 7.13
N CYS A 25 -0.30 15.04 6.58
CA CYS A 25 0.44 13.89 7.05
C CYS A 25 0.95 14.22 8.46
N PRO A 26 0.59 13.45 9.50
CA PRO A 26 1.05 13.74 10.85
C PRO A 26 2.57 13.54 10.93
N GLU A 27 3.29 14.57 11.36
CA GLU A 27 4.73 14.50 11.56
C GLU A 27 5.04 14.05 12.99
N LEU A 28 5.78 12.94 13.13
CA LEU A 28 6.28 12.47 14.42
C LEU A 28 7.54 13.26 14.78
N VAL A 29 7.36 14.42 15.41
CA VAL A 29 8.45 15.27 15.92
C VAL A 29 8.46 15.24 17.45
N ALA A 30 9.60 14.86 18.03
CA ALA A 30 9.83 15.00 19.47
C ALA A 30 10.48 16.36 19.76
N THR A 31 9.90 17.13 20.68
CA THR A 31 10.43 18.43 21.14
C THR A 31 11.46 18.31 22.26
N ALA A 32 11.60 17.13 22.87
CA ALA A 32 12.58 16.84 23.91
C ALA A 32 12.97 15.35 23.89
N ALA A 33 14.10 15.04 24.52
CA ALA A 33 14.57 13.66 24.71
C ALA A 33 13.52 12.80 25.46
N SER A 34 13.57 11.48 25.26
CA SER A 34 12.67 10.45 25.84
C SER A 34 11.38 10.17 25.07
N GLY A 35 11.22 10.74 23.87
CA GLY A 35 10.13 10.38 22.96
C GLY A 35 10.48 9.10 22.19
N VAL A 36 10.21 7.93 22.76
CA VAL A 36 10.59 6.65 22.15
C VAL A 36 9.52 6.16 21.17
N PHE A 37 9.94 5.77 19.98
CA PHE A 37 9.15 5.07 18.97
C PHE A 37 9.58 3.60 18.89
N VAL A 38 8.65 2.71 18.54
CA VAL A 38 8.94 1.29 18.35
C VAL A 38 8.67 0.91 16.90
N ASP A 39 9.70 0.39 16.22
CA ASP A 39 9.56 -0.22 14.90
C ASP A 39 9.62 -1.75 15.02
N ILE A 40 8.85 -2.45 14.17
CA ILE A 40 8.76 -3.93 14.16
C ILE A 40 9.16 -4.42 12.77
N THR A 41 10.31 -5.06 12.70
CA THR A 41 10.84 -5.63 11.45
C THR A 41 10.85 -7.16 11.49
N LYS A 42 10.44 -7.79 10.39
CA LYS A 42 10.51 -9.25 10.22
C LYS A 42 11.91 -9.65 9.73
N LEU A 43 12.66 -10.36 10.55
CA LEU A 43 13.97 -10.92 10.19
C LEU A 43 13.81 -12.34 9.62
N THR A 44 14.50 -12.64 8.53
CA THR A 44 14.58 -14.00 7.99
C THR A 44 15.52 -14.85 8.83
N GLY A 45 15.05 -16.02 9.27
CA GLY A 45 15.89 -17.00 9.94
C GLY A 45 16.72 -17.84 8.98
N ALA A 46 17.57 -18.69 9.55
CA ALA A 46 18.51 -19.54 8.79
C ALA A 46 17.82 -20.54 7.85
N THR A 47 16.61 -20.98 8.19
CA THR A 47 15.83 -21.92 7.37
C THR A 47 14.67 -21.20 6.70
N LYS A 48 14.40 -21.53 5.43
CA LYS A 48 13.30 -20.95 4.67
C LYS A 48 11.96 -21.12 5.41
N GLY A 49 11.30 -20.01 5.69
CA GLY A 49 10.03 -19.99 6.41
C GLY A 49 10.14 -19.80 7.92
N THR A 50 11.36 -19.70 8.46
CA THR A 50 11.60 -19.22 9.83
C THR A 50 11.74 -17.70 9.81
N TYR A 51 11.04 -17.02 10.73
CA TYR A 51 11.07 -15.57 10.86
C TYR A 51 11.12 -15.18 12.34
N PHE A 52 11.76 -14.04 12.61
CA PHE A 52 11.80 -13.42 13.93
C PHE A 52 11.20 -12.02 13.85
N ASP A 53 10.55 -11.63 14.94
CA ASP A 53 10.08 -10.26 15.16
C ASP A 53 11.16 -9.49 15.89
N ALA A 54 11.79 -8.54 15.20
CA ALA A 54 12.74 -7.60 15.79
C ALA A 54 12.02 -6.31 16.17
N TYR A 55 11.96 -6.05 17.46
CA TYR A 55 11.47 -4.81 18.05
C TYR A 55 12.65 -3.88 18.25
N VAL A 56 12.62 -2.72 17.60
CA VAL A 56 13.65 -1.69 17.72
C VAL A 56 13.02 -0.46 18.35
N MET A 57 13.55 -0.04 19.50
CA MET A 57 13.13 1.16 20.21
C MET A 57 14.09 2.29 19.87
N ILE A 58 13.59 3.33 19.21
CA ILE A 58 14.38 4.48 18.74
C ILE A 58 13.89 5.73 19.46
N ASP A 59 14.80 6.51 20.04
CA ASP A 59 14.47 7.84 20.53
C ASP A 59 14.31 8.80 19.34
N ILE A 60 13.14 9.41 19.21
CA ILE A 60 12.83 10.33 18.12
C ILE A 60 13.67 11.60 18.27
N PHE A 61 14.04 12.06 19.47
CA PHE A 61 14.82 13.29 19.55
C PHE A 61 16.27 13.10 19.08
N SER A 62 16.94 12.06 19.58
CA SER A 62 18.37 11.83 19.36
C SER A 62 18.72 10.85 18.23
N ARG A 63 17.74 10.11 17.71
CA ARG A 63 17.91 9.01 16.74
C ARG A 63 18.80 7.85 17.23
N TYR A 64 19.01 7.75 18.55
CA TYR A 64 19.70 6.61 19.14
C TYR A 64 18.76 5.43 19.38
N ILE A 65 19.34 4.23 19.28
CA ILE A 65 18.68 2.99 19.65
C ILE A 65 18.71 2.89 21.18
N VAL A 66 17.54 2.85 21.80
CA VAL A 66 17.37 2.75 23.25
C VAL A 66 17.25 1.30 23.70
N GLY A 67 16.71 0.44 22.84
CA GLY A 67 16.51 -0.98 23.15
C GLY A 67 16.24 -1.81 21.91
N VAL A 68 16.61 -3.08 21.99
CA VAL A 68 16.35 -4.08 20.95
C VAL A 68 15.86 -5.36 21.62
N HIS A 69 14.80 -5.94 21.07
CA HIS A 69 14.29 -7.24 21.50
C HIS A 69 13.96 -8.09 20.27
N VAL A 70 14.35 -9.36 20.29
CA VAL A 70 14.06 -10.29 19.19
C VAL A 70 13.25 -11.44 19.75
N GLN A 71 12.07 -11.64 19.19
CA GLN A 71 11.19 -12.73 19.57
C GLN A 71 11.04 -13.71 18.40
N ALA A 72 11.03 -15.01 18.71
CA ALA A 72 10.60 -16.01 17.75
C ALA A 72 9.13 -15.74 17.40
N ALA A 73 8.86 -15.45 16.13
CA ALA A 73 7.48 -15.33 15.67
C ALA A 73 6.85 -16.72 15.77
N GLY A 74 5.72 -16.84 16.49
CA GLY A 74 4.92 -18.06 16.50
C GLY A 74 4.64 -18.49 15.06
N ILE A 75 4.70 -19.80 14.81
CA ILE A 75 4.62 -20.41 13.47
C ILE A 75 3.20 -20.20 12.91
N GLU A 76 2.85 -19.00 12.50
CA GLU A 76 1.62 -18.71 11.78
C GLU A 76 1.97 -17.84 10.58
N ARG A 77 1.96 -18.49 9.42
CA ARG A 77 2.15 -17.81 8.15
C ARG A 77 0.89 -16.98 7.87
N GLN A 78 0.92 -15.69 8.17
CA GLN A 78 0.11 -14.76 7.38
C GLN A 78 0.90 -14.50 6.09
N PRO A 79 0.48 -15.01 4.91
CA PRO A 79 1.11 -14.61 3.66
C PRO A 79 0.92 -13.09 3.52
N ALA A 80 2.04 -12.36 3.42
CA ALA A 80 2.01 -10.95 3.08
C ALA A 80 1.13 -10.79 1.83
N HIS A 81 0.07 -9.98 1.96
CA HIS A 81 -0.85 -9.65 0.89
C HIS A 81 -0.09 -8.88 -0.20
N GLY A 82 0.58 -9.60 -1.09
CA GLY A 82 1.48 -9.04 -2.10
C GLY A 82 1.56 -9.96 -3.30
N LYS A 83 0.93 -9.54 -4.39
CA LYS A 83 0.89 -10.25 -5.68
C LYS A 83 2.28 -10.75 -6.07
N ARG A 84 2.39 -12.03 -6.42
CA ARG A 84 3.54 -12.57 -7.15
C ARG A 84 3.66 -11.79 -8.46
N TYR A 85 4.55 -10.81 -8.52
CA TYR A 85 5.12 -10.38 -9.79
C TYR A 85 6.01 -11.52 -10.27
N THR A 86 5.44 -12.44 -11.04
CA THR A 86 6.25 -13.39 -11.78
C THR A 86 7.09 -12.56 -12.76
N ARG A 87 8.41 -12.63 -12.60
CA ARG A 87 9.36 -12.14 -13.60
C ARG A 87 9.08 -12.96 -14.87
N ARG A 88 8.29 -12.41 -15.81
CA ARG A 88 8.23 -12.97 -17.16
C ARG A 88 9.63 -12.79 -17.75
N SER A 89 10.38 -13.89 -17.79
CA SER A 89 11.54 -14.02 -18.66
C SER A 89 11.06 -13.72 -20.09
N GLY A 90 11.38 -12.53 -20.57
CA GLY A 90 11.08 -12.10 -21.92
C GLY A 90 11.95 -12.85 -22.91
N THR A 91 11.38 -13.89 -23.52
CA THR A 91 11.73 -14.33 -24.87
C THR A 91 10.46 -14.19 -25.70
N GLY A 92 10.62 -13.58 -26.88
CA GLY A 92 9.55 -12.96 -27.66
C GLY A 92 8.38 -13.87 -28.07
N GLY A 93 7.29 -13.21 -28.45
CA GLY A 93 6.11 -13.87 -28.99
C GLY A 93 4.91 -12.93 -29.01
N CYS A 94 4.82 -12.12 -30.07
CA CYS A 94 3.60 -11.41 -30.44
C CYS A 94 2.49 -12.43 -30.75
N GLY A 95 1.58 -12.64 -29.79
CA GLY A 95 0.45 -13.56 -29.92
C GLY A 95 -0.87 -12.82 -29.72
N ARG A 96 -1.66 -12.75 -30.78
CA ARG A 96 -3.00 -12.13 -30.86
C ARG A 96 -3.93 -12.73 -29.82
N SER A 97 -4.53 -11.92 -28.95
CA SER A 97 -5.62 -12.36 -28.08
C SER A 97 -6.93 -12.39 -28.88
N ALA A 98 -7.36 -13.58 -29.28
CA ALA A 98 -8.71 -13.83 -29.76
C ALA A 98 -9.72 -13.60 -28.61
N SER A 99 -10.68 -12.69 -28.79
CA SER A 99 -11.84 -12.60 -27.90
C SER A 99 -12.84 -13.70 -28.28
N PRO A 100 -13.35 -14.53 -27.35
CA PRO A 100 -14.50 -15.35 -27.65
C PRO A 100 -15.75 -14.47 -27.63
N ARG A 101 -16.46 -14.42 -28.77
CA ARG A 101 -17.82 -13.88 -28.86
C ARG A 101 -18.83 -14.88 -28.29
N SER A 102 -19.88 -14.30 -27.70
CA SER A 102 -21.30 -14.71 -27.65
C SER A 102 -21.73 -16.02 -26.96
N ASN A 103 -22.61 -15.90 -25.96
CA ASN A 103 -24.06 -16.22 -26.06
C ASN A 103 -24.74 -15.93 -24.71
N GLN A 104 -25.69 -14.99 -24.64
CA GLN A 104 -27.15 -15.22 -24.72
C GLN A 104 -27.72 -16.21 -23.67
N ALA A 105 -28.46 -15.66 -22.70
CA ALA A 105 -29.67 -16.19 -22.04
C ALA A 105 -30.22 -15.00 -21.20
N ARG A 106 -31.35 -14.33 -21.49
CA ARG A 106 -32.77 -14.74 -21.36
C ARG A 106 -33.03 -15.54 -20.07
N VAL A 107 -33.55 -14.89 -19.03
CA VAL A 107 -34.98 -14.84 -18.60
C VAL A 107 -35.17 -13.55 -17.82
#